data_AF-A0A4R5HFT7-F1
#
_entry.id   AF-A0A4R5HFT7-F1
#
_cell.length_a   1.000
_cell.length_b   1.000
_cell.length_c   1.000
_cell.angle_alpha   90.00
_cell.angle_beta   90.00
_cell.angle_gamma   90.00
#
_symmetry.space_group_name_H-M   'P 1'
#
loop_
_entity.id
_entity.type
_entity.pdbx_description
1 polymer ?
#
loop_
_entity_poly.entity_id
_entity_poly.type
_entity_poly.pdbx_seq_one_letter_code
_entity_poly.pdbx_strand_id
1 'polypeptide(L)'
;MSLFLKLVFLTLLMNLGCAIAMEEIKIETVKEDEFIEYIHQGERPEIQGVIASKETGDEDWYVFVVIAEFIREEPLETKFRKLIFDALNNVEGVKSVEEADREEWSVQGNVDGEELVKACVIALKSIYPELEEFMKAPQ
;
A
#
# COMPACT_ATOMS: atom_id res chain seq x y z
N MET A 1 -5.76 20.51 46.67
CA MET A 1 -4.47 20.39 45.94
C MET A 1 -4.21 18.90 45.74
N SER A 2 -4.28 18.32 44.55
CA SER A 2 -4.46 18.88 43.22
C SER A 2 -5.08 17.82 42.31
N LEU A 3 -6.12 18.18 41.53
CA LEU A 3 -6.67 17.38 40.43
C LEU A 3 -5.58 16.98 39.40
N PHE A 4 -4.41 17.61 39.44
CA PHE A 4 -3.26 17.30 38.58
C PHE A 4 -2.71 15.88 38.75
N LEU A 5 -2.85 15.24 39.92
CA LEU A 5 -2.21 13.92 40.12
C LEU A 5 -2.99 12.76 39.50
N LYS A 6 -4.30 12.92 39.27
CA LYS A 6 -5.11 11.92 38.54
C LYS A 6 -5.00 12.07 37.01
N LEU A 7 -4.66 13.26 36.52
CA LEU A 7 -4.54 13.52 35.09
C LEU A 7 -3.23 12.96 34.51
N VAL A 8 -2.15 12.91 35.30
CA VAL A 8 -0.86 12.34 34.87
C VAL A 8 -0.89 10.81 34.75
N PHE A 9 -1.82 10.13 35.42
CA PHE A 9 -2.00 8.68 35.28
C PHE A 9 -2.89 8.29 34.10
N LEU A 10 -3.66 9.22 33.51
CA LEU A 10 -4.52 8.93 32.37
C LEU A 10 -3.84 9.20 31.02
N THR A 11 -2.84 10.07 30.97
CA THR A 11 -2.01 10.28 29.76
C THR A 11 -0.91 9.25 29.58
N LEU A 12 -0.60 8.41 30.58
CA LEU A 12 0.42 7.38 30.46
C LEU A 12 -0.12 6.01 29.97
N LEU A 13 -1.44 5.83 29.87
CA LEU A 13 -2.06 4.59 29.40
C LEU A 13 -2.48 4.60 27.92
N MET A 14 -2.37 5.72 27.21
CA MET A 14 -2.53 5.77 25.75
C MET A 14 -1.23 5.43 24.97
N ASN A 15 -0.12 5.19 25.67
CA ASN A 15 1.14 4.73 25.10
C ASN A 15 1.41 3.23 25.39
N LEU A 16 0.35 2.41 25.49
CA LEU A 16 0.41 1.11 24.83
C LEU A 16 0.08 1.43 23.35
N GLY A 17 1.03 1.92 22.55
CA GLY A 17 2.23 1.16 22.33
C GLY A 17 1.84 -0.27 21.91
N CYS A 18 0.76 -0.41 21.13
CA CYS A 18 0.67 -1.48 20.15
C CYS A 18 1.87 -1.22 19.23
N ALA A 19 3.05 -1.67 19.66
CA ALA A 19 4.09 -2.08 18.74
C ALA A 19 3.46 -3.26 18.00
N ILE A 20 2.59 -2.94 17.05
CA ILE A 20 2.45 -3.76 15.86
C ILE A 20 3.90 -3.86 15.43
N ALA A 21 4.48 -5.05 15.58
CA ALA A 21 5.77 -5.31 14.98
C ALA A 21 5.58 -4.91 13.51
N MET A 22 6.13 -3.76 13.11
CA MET A 22 6.16 -3.37 11.72
C MET A 22 7.05 -4.40 11.08
N GLU A 23 6.41 -5.46 10.61
CA GLU A 23 7.06 -6.45 9.81
C GLU A 23 7.71 -5.70 8.65
N GLU A 24 9.02 -5.87 8.54
CA GLU A 24 9.85 -5.22 7.56
C GLU A 24 9.28 -5.49 6.16
N ILE A 25 8.90 -4.42 5.45
CA ILE A 25 8.45 -4.52 4.06
C ILE A 25 9.70 -4.72 3.21
N LYS A 26 9.92 -5.96 2.77
CA LYS A 26 11.02 -6.28 1.86
C LYS A 26 10.65 -5.89 0.44
N ILE A 27 11.49 -5.10 -0.19
CA ILE A 27 11.33 -4.65 -1.57
C ILE A 27 12.59 -5.04 -2.33
N GLU A 28 12.41 -5.83 -3.37
CA GLU A 28 13.46 -6.13 -4.34
C GLU A 28 13.53 -4.99 -5.36
N THR A 29 14.73 -4.63 -5.77
CA THR A 29 14.96 -3.64 -6.82
C THR A 29 15.54 -4.32 -8.03
N VAL A 30 14.84 -4.25 -9.15
CA VAL A 30 15.30 -4.71 -10.46
C VAL A 30 15.61 -3.48 -11.31
N LYS A 31 16.81 -3.41 -11.86
CA LYS A 31 17.24 -2.33 -12.76
C LYS A 31 17.85 -2.96 -13.99
N GLU A 32 17.13 -2.88 -15.09
CA GLU A 32 17.60 -3.24 -16.42
C GLU A 32 17.81 -1.96 -17.24
N ASP A 33 18.48 -2.04 -18.39
CA ASP A 33 18.84 -0.86 -19.18
C ASP A 33 17.59 -0.02 -19.55
N GLU A 34 16.45 -0.68 -19.72
CA GLU A 34 15.20 -0.07 -20.17
C GLU A 34 14.16 0.13 -19.04
N PHE A 35 14.33 -0.51 -17.87
CA PHE A 35 13.31 -0.51 -16.82
C PHE A 35 13.87 -0.45 -15.41
N ILE A 36 13.12 0.21 -14.53
CA ILE A 36 13.34 0.21 -13.08
C ILE A 36 12.08 -0.36 -12.42
N GLU A 37 12.24 -1.36 -11.56
CA GLU A 37 11.14 -1.95 -10.79
C GLU A 37 11.49 -2.06 -9.31
N TYR A 38 10.45 -1.86 -8.50
CA TYR A 38 10.44 -2.13 -7.08
C TYR A 38 9.34 -3.14 -6.79
N ILE A 39 9.71 -4.29 -6.21
CA ILE A 39 8.83 -5.46 -6.11
C ILE A 39 8.71 -5.87 -4.65
N HIS A 40 7.49 -5.81 -4.11
CA HIS A 40 7.14 -6.50 -2.88
C HIS A 40 6.31 -7.75 -3.22
N GLN A 41 6.85 -8.94 -2.95
CA GLN A 41 6.11 -10.19 -3.13
C GLN A 41 5.30 -10.57 -1.88
N GLY A 42 5.84 -10.38 -0.67
CA GLY A 42 5.25 -10.94 0.55
C GLY A 42 5.29 -12.47 0.60
N GLU A 43 4.67 -13.07 1.61
CA GLU A 43 4.53 -14.53 1.76
C GLU A 43 3.39 -15.11 0.91
N ARG A 44 2.40 -14.27 0.58
CA ARG A 44 1.25 -14.59 -0.27
C ARG A 44 1.18 -13.61 -1.44
N PRO A 45 2.00 -13.79 -2.50
CA PRO A 45 2.12 -12.83 -3.59
C PRO A 45 0.82 -12.50 -4.31
N GLU A 46 -0.12 -13.45 -4.34
CA GLU A 46 -1.44 -13.25 -4.93
C GLU A 46 -2.31 -12.24 -4.16
N ILE A 47 -2.04 -12.02 -2.86
CA ILE A 47 -2.74 -11.03 -2.01
C ILE A 47 -1.86 -9.80 -1.75
N GLN A 48 -0.58 -10.03 -1.52
CA GLN A 48 0.35 -9.05 -0.96
C GLN A 48 1.19 -8.36 -2.04
N GLY A 49 1.22 -8.92 -3.26
CA GLY A 49 2.08 -8.48 -4.34
C GLY A 49 1.80 -7.04 -4.76
N VAL A 50 2.85 -6.21 -4.76
CA VAL A 50 2.83 -4.85 -5.29
C VAL A 50 4.12 -4.62 -6.07
N ILE A 51 3.98 -4.05 -7.27
CA ILE A 51 5.10 -3.71 -8.15
C ILE A 51 4.96 -2.23 -8.50
N ALA A 52 6.03 -1.45 -8.39
CA ALA A 52 6.13 -0.14 -9.02
C ALA A 52 7.20 -0.21 -10.10
N SER A 53 6.84 0.08 -11.34
CA SER A 53 7.76 0.02 -12.48
C SER A 53 7.72 1.33 -13.28
N LYS A 54 8.81 1.60 -13.99
CA LYS A 54 8.84 2.62 -15.04
C LYS A 54 9.94 2.36 -16.06
N GLU A 55 9.78 2.92 -17.25
CA GLU A 55 10.86 2.95 -18.24
C GLU A 55 12.00 3.88 -17.79
N THR A 56 13.23 3.51 -18.15
CA THR A 56 14.41 4.32 -17.86
C THR A 56 14.34 5.63 -18.65
N GLY A 57 14.17 6.74 -17.94
CA GLY A 57 14.05 8.07 -18.53
C GLY A 57 12.65 8.66 -18.42
N ASP A 58 11.65 7.85 -18.08
CA ASP A 58 10.30 8.32 -17.83
C ASP A 58 10.13 8.94 -16.44
N GLU A 59 9.17 9.85 -16.36
CA GLU A 59 8.79 10.55 -15.13
C GLU A 59 7.74 9.78 -14.33
N ASP A 60 6.87 9.04 -15.02
CA ASP A 60 5.70 8.40 -14.42
C ASP A 60 6.03 6.99 -13.91
N TRP A 61 5.51 6.66 -12.73
CA TRP A 61 5.52 5.30 -12.20
C TRP A 61 4.20 4.61 -12.52
N TYR A 62 4.26 3.33 -12.84
CA TYR A 62 3.09 2.45 -12.94
C TYR A 62 3.12 1.51 -11.74
N VAL A 63 2.06 1.54 -10.93
CA VAL A 63 1.92 0.72 -9.74
C VAL A 63 0.90 -0.37 -10.01
N PHE A 64 1.37 -1.61 -10.07
CA PHE A 64 0.56 -2.80 -10.23
C PHE A 64 0.31 -3.47 -8.87
N VAL A 65 -0.96 -3.79 -8.59
CA VAL A 65 -1.36 -4.46 -7.34
C VAL A 65 -1.96 -5.82 -7.66
N VAL A 66 -1.26 -6.90 -7.33
CA VAL A 66 -1.56 -8.26 -7.84
C VAL A 66 -2.98 -8.72 -7.49
N ILE A 67 -3.44 -8.50 -6.25
CA ILE A 67 -4.77 -8.92 -5.81
C ILE A 67 -5.90 -8.22 -6.59
N ALA A 68 -5.62 -7.07 -7.20
CA ALA A 68 -6.58 -6.33 -8.00
C ALA A 68 -7.06 -7.14 -9.21
N GLU A 69 -6.30 -8.14 -9.69
CA GLU A 69 -6.73 -9.05 -10.76
C GLU A 69 -7.96 -9.90 -10.40
N PHE A 70 -8.23 -10.09 -9.10
CA PHE A 70 -9.27 -11.00 -8.63
C PHE A 70 -10.50 -10.27 -8.10
N ILE A 71 -10.34 -9.07 -7.57
CA ILE A 71 -11.45 -8.33 -6.93
C ILE A 71 -12.38 -7.79 -8.03
N ARG A 72 -13.58 -8.38 -8.16
CA ARG A 72 -14.62 -8.03 -9.15
C ARG A 72 -16.00 -7.78 -8.55
N GLU A 73 -16.12 -7.94 -7.24
CA GLU A 73 -17.39 -7.94 -6.55
C GLU A 73 -17.54 -6.70 -5.66
N GLU A 74 -18.69 -6.05 -5.78
CA GLU A 74 -19.06 -4.96 -4.88
C GLU A 74 -19.57 -5.50 -3.53
N PRO A 75 -19.30 -4.82 -2.40
CA PRO A 75 -18.69 -3.48 -2.30
C PRO A 75 -17.15 -3.47 -2.22
N LEU A 76 -16.50 -4.65 -2.33
CA LEU A 76 -15.07 -4.79 -2.09
C LEU A 76 -14.24 -4.11 -3.19
N GLU A 77 -14.65 -4.20 -4.46
CA GLU A 77 -13.94 -3.56 -5.58
C GLU A 77 -13.84 -2.04 -5.39
N THR A 78 -14.97 -1.35 -5.20
CA THR A 78 -14.96 0.11 -5.00
C THR A 78 -14.14 0.51 -3.76
N LYS A 79 -14.27 -0.25 -2.66
CA LYS A 79 -13.49 -0.01 -1.43
C LYS A 79 -11.99 -0.16 -1.67
N PHE A 80 -11.59 -1.23 -2.35
CA PHE A 80 -10.20 -1.54 -2.66
C PHE A 80 -9.58 -0.47 -3.56
N ARG A 81 -10.24 -0.10 -4.66
CA ARG A 81 -9.73 0.91 -5.60
C ARG A 81 -9.54 2.26 -4.92
N LYS A 82 -10.52 2.67 -4.12
CA LYS A 82 -10.40 3.89 -3.31
C LYS A 82 -9.22 3.82 -2.33
N LEU A 83 -9.04 2.68 -1.67
CA LEU A 83 -7.96 2.48 -0.71
C LEU A 83 -6.58 2.64 -1.38
N ILE A 84 -6.37 2.02 -2.54
CA ILE A 84 -5.10 2.12 -3.29
C ILE A 84 -4.88 3.55 -3.81
N PHE A 85 -5.90 4.16 -4.41
CA PHE A 85 -5.84 5.55 -4.85
C PHE A 85 -5.45 6.50 -3.71
N ASP A 86 -6.13 6.39 -2.57
CA ASP A 86 -5.85 7.24 -1.40
C ASP A 86 -4.42 6.97 -0.86
N ALA A 87 -3.95 5.73 -0.88
CA ALA A 87 -2.61 5.38 -0.43
C ALA A 87 -1.53 6.04 -1.31
N LEU A 88 -1.64 5.91 -2.63
CA LEU A 88 -0.70 6.49 -3.58
C LEU A 88 -0.75 8.02 -3.55
N ASN A 89 -1.95 8.61 -3.54
CA ASN A 89 -2.12 10.06 -3.58
C ASN A 89 -1.59 10.77 -2.32
N ASN A 90 -1.42 10.04 -1.21
CA ASN A 90 -0.87 10.58 0.04
C ASN A 90 0.65 10.43 0.17
N VAL A 91 1.34 9.81 -0.80
CA VAL A 91 2.80 9.71 -0.77
C VAL A 91 3.41 11.08 -1.08
N GLU A 92 4.39 11.49 -0.27
CA GLU A 92 5.09 12.76 -0.45
C GLU A 92 5.74 12.82 -1.84
N GLY A 93 5.53 13.93 -2.57
CA GLY A 93 6.07 14.14 -3.90
C GLY A 93 5.14 13.71 -5.04
N VAL A 94 4.06 12.97 -4.76
CA VAL A 94 3.00 12.67 -5.73
C VAL A 94 2.22 13.94 -6.09
N LYS A 95 1.98 14.13 -7.38
CA LYS A 95 1.20 15.23 -7.96
C LYS A 95 -0.17 14.77 -8.43
N SER A 96 -0.24 13.60 -9.06
CA SER A 96 -1.46 12.98 -9.56
C SER A 96 -1.33 11.47 -9.53
N VAL A 97 -2.49 10.82 -9.38
CA VAL A 97 -2.68 9.38 -9.51
C VAL A 97 -3.85 9.18 -10.46
N GLU A 98 -3.70 8.32 -11.45
CA GLU A 98 -4.78 7.94 -12.36
C GLU A 98 -4.86 6.42 -12.43
N GLU A 99 -6.07 5.88 -12.59
CA GLU A 99 -6.26 4.45 -12.82
C GLU A 99 -6.01 4.19 -14.31
N ALA A 100 -4.86 3.56 -14.62
CA ALA A 100 -4.45 3.23 -15.98
C ALA A 100 -5.18 1.99 -16.49
N ASP A 101 -5.36 1.01 -15.60
CA ASP A 101 -6.28 -0.12 -15.74
C ASP A 101 -6.84 -0.46 -14.35
N ARG A 102 -7.63 -1.52 -14.23
CA ARG A 102 -8.23 -1.97 -12.97
C ARG A 102 -7.21 -2.50 -11.98
N GLU A 103 -6.04 -2.93 -12.47
CA GLU A 103 -4.96 -3.48 -11.66
C GLU A 103 -3.73 -2.57 -11.60
N GLU A 104 -3.77 -1.43 -12.30
CA GLU A 104 -2.63 -0.56 -12.50
C GLU A 104 -2.98 0.93 -12.33
N TRP A 105 -2.15 1.64 -11.58
CA TRP A 105 -2.25 3.08 -11.35
C TRP A 105 -1.02 3.79 -11.91
N SER A 106 -1.21 4.81 -12.74
CA SER A 106 -0.13 5.73 -13.10
C SER A 106 0.02 6.80 -12.03
N VAL A 107 1.26 7.11 -11.66
CA VAL A 107 1.60 8.05 -10.60
C VAL A 107 2.63 9.03 -11.11
N GLN A 108 2.27 10.31 -11.13
CA GLN A 108 3.15 11.39 -11.55
C GLN A 108 3.66 12.17 -10.35
N GLY A 109 4.93 12.58 -10.37
CA GLY A 109 5.51 13.37 -9.29
C GLY A 109 7.00 13.15 -9.10
N ASN A 110 7.58 13.89 -8.17
CA ASN A 110 8.96 13.63 -7.74
C ASN A 110 8.92 12.64 -6.57
N VAL A 111 8.65 11.38 -6.89
CA VAL A 111 8.45 10.29 -5.92
C VAL A 111 9.32 9.08 -6.28
N ASP A 112 9.76 8.35 -5.27
CA ASP A 112 10.46 7.08 -5.45
C ASP A 112 9.44 5.92 -5.51
N GLY A 113 9.62 5.01 -6.48
CA GLY A 113 8.76 3.84 -6.62
C GLY A 113 8.76 2.95 -5.36
N GLU A 114 9.84 2.90 -4.59
CA GLU A 114 9.90 2.16 -3.33
C GLU A 114 8.87 2.68 -2.31
N GLU A 115 8.68 4.00 -2.23
CA GLU A 115 7.72 4.62 -1.32
C GLU A 115 6.26 4.37 -1.77
N LEU A 116 6.02 4.29 -3.08
CA LEU A 116 4.73 3.88 -3.63
C LEU A 116 4.39 2.44 -3.25
N VAL A 117 5.35 1.52 -3.40
CA VAL A 117 5.19 0.11 -2.99
C VAL A 117 4.88 0.03 -1.49
N LYS A 118 5.65 0.72 -0.64
CA LYS A 118 5.41 0.74 0.82
C LYS A 118 4.01 1.25 1.15
N ALA A 119 3.57 2.34 0.54
CA ALA A 119 2.25 2.92 0.79
C ALA A 119 1.12 1.93 0.45
N CYS A 120 1.20 1.29 -0.72
CA CYS A 120 0.25 0.25 -1.11
C CYS A 120 0.27 -0.95 -0.17
N VAL A 121 1.44 -1.46 0.22
CA VAL A 121 1.54 -2.59 1.15
C VAL A 121 0.93 -2.26 2.51
N ILE A 122 1.19 -1.06 3.03
CA ILE A 122 0.58 -0.59 4.29
C ILE A 122 -0.94 -0.50 4.16
N ALA A 123 -1.44 0.02 3.04
CA ALA A 123 -2.87 0.09 2.77
C ALA A 123 -3.50 -1.30 2.69
N LEU A 124 -2.92 -2.24 1.93
CA LEU A 124 -3.40 -3.61 1.82
C LEU A 124 -3.42 -4.33 3.19
N LYS A 125 -2.39 -4.12 4.03
CA LYS A 125 -2.34 -4.67 5.40
C LYS A 125 -3.58 -4.32 6.22
N SER A 126 -4.19 -3.15 5.99
CA SER A 126 -5.40 -2.73 6.70
C SER A 126 -6.66 -3.54 6.34
N ILE A 127 -6.65 -4.24 5.20
CA ILE A 127 -7.77 -5.04 4.70
C ILE A 127 -7.42 -6.51 4.42
N TYR A 128 -6.21 -6.97 4.74
CA TYR A 128 -5.79 -8.37 4.50
C TYR A 128 -6.81 -9.41 4.98
N PRO A 129 -7.40 -9.33 6.18
CA PRO A 129 -8.38 -10.34 6.60
C PRO A 129 -9.58 -10.47 5.65
N GLU A 130 -10.02 -9.37 5.04
CA GLU A 130 -11.12 -9.35 4.08
C GLU A 130 -10.68 -9.90 2.71
N LEU A 131 -9.48 -9.52 2.26
CA LEU A 131 -8.90 -10.06 1.01
C LEU A 131 -8.65 -11.57 1.11
N GLU A 132 -8.17 -12.04 2.25
CA GLU A 132 -7.95 -13.46 2.50
C GLU A 132 -9.24 -14.26 2.53
N GLU A 133 -10.31 -13.69 3.07
CA GLU A 133 -11.62 -14.33 3.05
C GLU A 133 -12.21 -14.36 1.64
N PHE A 134 -12.08 -13.25 0.90
CA PHE A 134 -12.47 -13.17 -0.51
C PHE A 134 -11.79 -14.26 -1.35
N MET A 135 -10.48 -14.44 -1.18
CA MET A 135 -9.71 -15.45 -1.93
C MET A 135 -10.02 -16.91 -1.58
N LYS A 136 -10.75 -17.17 -0.48
CA LYS A 136 -11.25 -18.52 -0.15
C LYS A 136 -12.62 -18.80 -0.76
N ALA A 137 -13.39 -17.75 -1.08
CA ALA A 137 -14.72 -17.91 -1.65
C ALA A 137 -14.65 -18.45 -3.09
N PRO A 138 -15.60 -19.30 -3.50
CA PRO A 138 -15.74 -19.67 -4.91
C PRO A 138 -15.99 -18.41 -5.74
N GLN A 139 -15.16 -18.20 -6.76
CA GLN A 139 -15.25 -17.11 -7.73
C GLN A 139 -16.12 -17.51 -8.93
#